data_AF-A0A6A8EFH5-F1
#
_entry.id   AF-A0A6A8EFH5-F1
#
_cell.length_a   1.000
_cell.length_b   1.000
_cell.length_c   1.000
_cell.angle_alpha   90.00
_cell.angle_beta   90.00
_cell.angle_gamma   90.00
#
_symmetry.space_group_name_H-M   'P 1'
#
loop_
_entity.id
_entity.type
_entity.pdbx_description
1 polymer ?
#
loop_
_entity_poly.entity_id
_entity_poly.type
_entity_poly.pdbx_seq_one_letter_code
_entity_poly.pdbx_strand_id
1 'polypeptide(L)'
;MKSVRYFTLNFSGFTTAACEKQGYLRLIAGDHVFYTDKRYFNDPSLFDRLTINQPLHLGVRRLDNGSYWIHWLSDGETLLEPNQRVKRWARPLLSISLLTLIVALIPLMMSTSEWGRFGFGIIAILAFIALLTGLCELLFHRALKMHPAMRDLLAKMAQARRRDFSFCQPLPTTAQTLRQSAKPFTQALPERYAVRTGKISNIIFKKWFAGNPTREYHGVGIQCDTAPLAFFWQNGFANFGLHPFFYRRQPPFLAIGDRIVVVYQRKDNDVQALYNVSDGCAFLKNHPCYPGDRQMSLVYNLFYGIVLVMYLLILGMSLNNPYKPARGFGWLIQDSLDMLSLLLLSFGGILAVLELIGPTAWLLSHRVADWMKMRSAMRHYLQGAARHTALEEIM
;
A
#
# COMPACT_ATOMS: atom_id res chain seq x y z
N MET A 1 -20.99 -2.22 4.32
CA MET A 1 -20.87 -3.51 3.61
C MET A 1 -19.79 -4.35 4.26
N LYS A 2 -20.00 -5.65 4.50
CA LYS A 2 -18.94 -6.52 5.05
C LYS A 2 -17.76 -6.56 4.07
N SER A 3 -16.56 -6.23 4.54
CA SER A 3 -15.34 -6.19 3.73
C SER A 3 -14.82 -7.60 3.42
N VAL A 4 -15.16 -8.59 4.24
CA VAL A 4 -14.77 -9.99 4.07
C VAL A 4 -15.85 -10.76 3.34
N ARG A 5 -15.45 -11.65 2.43
CA ARG A 5 -16.32 -12.55 1.68
C ARG A 5 -15.67 -13.92 1.56
N TYR A 6 -16.51 -14.92 1.30
CA TYR A 6 -16.10 -16.31 1.17
C TYR A 6 -16.69 -16.88 -0.10
N PHE A 7 -15.83 -17.44 -0.93
CA PHE A 7 -16.22 -17.88 -2.26
C PHE A 7 -15.80 -19.31 -2.53
N THR A 8 -16.61 -20.03 -3.29
CA THR A 8 -16.24 -21.29 -3.93
C THR A 8 -16.23 -21.06 -5.43
N LEU A 9 -15.13 -21.42 -6.09
CA LEU A 9 -15.01 -21.33 -7.54
C LEU A 9 -14.28 -22.54 -8.10
N ASN A 10 -14.37 -22.76 -9.41
CA ASN A 10 -13.56 -23.77 -10.06
C ASN A 10 -12.16 -23.21 -10.37
N PHE A 11 -11.09 -23.85 -9.88
CA PHE A 11 -9.75 -23.30 -9.98
C PHE A 11 -9.17 -23.39 -11.38
N SER A 12 -8.89 -22.24 -12.01
CA SER A 12 -8.31 -22.16 -13.35
C SER A 12 -6.78 -22.01 -13.36
N GLY A 13 -6.13 -22.08 -12.19
CA GLY A 13 -4.71 -21.76 -12.04
C GLY A 13 -4.44 -20.29 -11.68
N PHE A 14 -3.30 -20.05 -11.04
CA PHE A 14 -2.80 -18.70 -10.77
C PHE A 14 -1.92 -18.20 -11.92
N THR A 15 -2.06 -16.92 -12.24
CA THR A 15 -1.08 -16.18 -13.02
C THR A 15 -0.04 -15.57 -12.08
N THR A 16 1.24 -15.66 -12.43
CA THR A 16 2.34 -15.04 -11.67
C THR A 16 2.63 -13.64 -12.19
N ALA A 17 2.84 -12.69 -11.28
CA ALA A 17 3.29 -11.35 -11.64
C ALA A 17 4.76 -11.37 -12.05
N ALA A 18 5.17 -10.40 -12.86
CA ALA A 18 6.56 -9.99 -12.94
C ALA A 18 6.97 -9.29 -11.63
N CYS A 19 7.46 -10.06 -10.66
CA CYS A 19 7.95 -9.56 -9.38
C CYS A 19 9.14 -10.37 -8.86
N GLU A 20 9.80 -9.85 -7.83
CA GLU A 20 10.87 -10.57 -7.13
C GLU A 20 10.38 -11.95 -6.67
N LYS A 21 11.07 -13.02 -7.11
CA LYS A 21 10.75 -14.43 -6.81
C LYS A 21 9.32 -14.88 -7.21
N GLN A 22 8.63 -14.16 -8.11
CA GLN A 22 7.30 -14.52 -8.61
C GLN A 22 6.27 -14.83 -7.50
N GLY A 23 6.43 -14.21 -6.32
CA GLY A 23 5.59 -14.48 -5.16
C GLY A 23 4.17 -13.91 -5.27
N TYR A 24 3.95 -12.93 -6.14
CA TYR A 24 2.67 -12.26 -6.29
C TYR A 24 1.82 -12.96 -7.36
N LEU A 25 0.60 -13.35 -6.99
CA LEU A 25 -0.28 -14.20 -7.76
C LEU A 25 -1.63 -13.51 -8.01
N ARG A 26 -2.21 -13.80 -9.18
CA ARG A 26 -3.55 -13.37 -9.56
C ARG A 26 -4.38 -14.56 -10.02
N LEU A 27 -5.65 -14.58 -9.65
CA LEU A 27 -6.65 -15.51 -10.14
C LEU A 27 -7.82 -14.69 -10.70
N ILE A 28 -8.25 -15.01 -11.93
CA ILE A 28 -9.37 -14.34 -12.59
C ILE A 28 -10.48 -15.39 -12.75
N ALA A 29 -11.66 -15.12 -12.19
CA ALA A 29 -12.83 -15.98 -12.31
C ALA A 29 -14.05 -15.13 -12.71
N GLY A 30 -14.42 -15.22 -13.99
CA GLY A 30 -15.43 -14.34 -14.59
C GLY A 30 -15.02 -12.87 -14.46
N ASP A 31 -15.90 -12.05 -13.89
CA ASP A 31 -15.64 -10.62 -13.64
C ASP A 31 -14.86 -10.34 -12.35
N HIS A 32 -14.57 -11.38 -11.55
CA HIS A 32 -13.90 -11.24 -10.27
C HIS A 32 -12.40 -11.48 -10.42
N VAL A 33 -11.61 -10.59 -9.81
CA VAL A 33 -10.15 -10.71 -9.76
C VAL A 33 -9.70 -10.83 -8.32
N PHE A 34 -8.89 -11.83 -8.07
CA PHE A 34 -8.32 -12.17 -6.79
C PHE A 34 -6.80 -12.05 -6.84
N TYR A 35 -6.21 -11.43 -5.81
CA TYR A 35 -4.77 -11.26 -5.66
C TYR A 35 -4.28 -11.90 -4.37
N THR A 36 -3.05 -12.38 -4.38
CA THR A 36 -2.40 -12.89 -3.18
C THR A 36 -0.89 -12.87 -3.31
N ASP A 37 -0.17 -12.98 -2.20
CA ASP A 37 1.29 -13.04 -2.18
C ASP A 37 1.74 -14.23 -1.31
N LYS A 38 2.47 -15.14 -1.96
CA LYS A 38 3.01 -16.38 -1.38
C LYS A 38 3.75 -16.13 -0.05
N ARG A 39 4.40 -14.97 0.11
CA ARG A 39 5.21 -14.62 1.30
C ARG A 39 4.39 -14.48 2.59
N TYR A 40 3.07 -14.31 2.49
CA TYR A 40 2.19 -14.13 3.64
C TYR A 40 1.51 -15.43 4.09
N PHE A 41 1.89 -16.57 3.52
CA PHE A 41 1.41 -17.89 3.92
C PHE A 41 2.46 -18.61 4.77
N ASN A 42 2.00 -19.51 5.66
CA ASN A 42 2.91 -20.30 6.50
C ASN A 42 3.82 -21.21 5.67
N ASP A 43 3.25 -21.86 4.64
CA ASP A 43 3.97 -22.75 3.73
C ASP A 43 3.65 -22.39 2.28
N PRO A 44 4.52 -21.62 1.61
CA PRO A 44 4.36 -21.25 0.21
C PRO A 44 4.41 -22.41 -0.79
N SER A 45 4.98 -23.56 -0.42
CA SER A 45 5.11 -24.72 -1.32
C SER A 45 3.77 -25.40 -1.58
N LEU A 46 2.80 -25.20 -0.68
CA LEU A 46 1.45 -25.75 -0.82
C LEU A 46 0.69 -25.19 -2.02
N PHE A 47 1.09 -24.04 -2.56
CA PHE A 47 0.49 -23.49 -3.78
C PHE A 47 0.69 -24.41 -4.98
N ASP A 48 1.79 -25.17 -5.01
CA ASP A 48 2.14 -26.04 -6.13
C ASP A 48 1.40 -27.39 -6.07
N ARG A 49 0.70 -27.66 -4.95
CA ARG A 49 -0.14 -28.85 -4.76
C ARG A 49 -1.60 -28.64 -5.21
N LEU A 50 -1.98 -27.40 -5.48
CA LEU A 50 -3.34 -27.07 -5.90
C LEU A 50 -3.60 -27.60 -7.31
N THR A 51 -4.70 -28.32 -7.49
CA THR A 51 -5.05 -28.97 -8.76
C THR A 51 -6.08 -28.14 -9.53
N ILE A 52 -5.80 -27.95 -10.83
CA ILE A 52 -6.68 -27.22 -11.74
C ILE A 52 -7.99 -27.99 -11.92
N ASN A 53 -9.08 -27.26 -12.12
CA ASN A 53 -10.45 -27.77 -12.28
C ASN A 53 -11.06 -28.44 -11.04
N GLN A 54 -10.49 -28.17 -9.86
CA GLN A 54 -11.10 -28.54 -8.58
C GLN A 54 -11.75 -27.33 -7.89
N PRO A 55 -12.78 -27.58 -7.03
CA PRO A 55 -13.38 -26.51 -6.24
C PRO A 55 -12.34 -25.91 -5.30
N LEU A 56 -12.19 -24.60 -5.37
CA LEU A 56 -11.32 -23.82 -4.51
C LEU A 56 -12.14 -22.86 -3.66
N HIS A 57 -11.98 -23.01 -2.35
CA HIS A 57 -12.61 -22.19 -1.32
C HIS A 57 -11.66 -21.07 -0.91
N LEU A 58 -12.15 -19.84 -0.90
CA LEU A 58 -11.35 -18.64 -0.67
C LEU A 58 -11.90 -17.83 0.50
N GLY A 59 -11.03 -17.44 1.43
CA GLY A 59 -11.29 -16.39 2.40
C GLY A 59 -10.69 -15.07 1.94
N VAL A 60 -11.53 -14.13 1.53
CA VAL A 60 -11.08 -12.92 0.83
C VAL A 60 -11.56 -11.64 1.48
N ARG A 61 -10.82 -10.56 1.25
CA ARG A 61 -11.23 -9.20 1.59
C ARG A 61 -11.38 -8.37 0.31
N ARG A 62 -12.48 -7.66 0.18
CA ARG A 62 -12.73 -6.73 -0.93
C ARG A 62 -11.86 -5.48 -0.78
N LEU A 63 -11.19 -5.11 -1.86
CA LEU A 63 -10.41 -3.87 -2.01
C LEU A 63 -11.31 -2.75 -2.57
N ASP A 64 -10.85 -1.51 -2.45
CA ASP A 64 -11.66 -0.32 -2.78
C ASP A 64 -12.01 -0.25 -4.28
N ASN A 65 -11.16 -0.82 -5.13
CA ASN A 65 -11.37 -0.91 -6.58
C ASN A 65 -12.25 -2.10 -7.03
N GLY A 66 -12.80 -2.86 -6.08
CA GLY A 66 -13.69 -3.98 -6.36
C GLY A 66 -13.02 -5.34 -6.54
N SER A 67 -11.68 -5.39 -6.63
CA SER A 67 -10.94 -6.65 -6.59
C SER A 67 -10.88 -7.23 -5.18
N TYR A 68 -10.31 -8.43 -5.03
CA TYR A 68 -10.26 -9.16 -3.77
C TYR A 68 -8.84 -9.56 -3.43
N TRP A 69 -8.49 -9.48 -2.15
CA TRP A 69 -7.26 -10.02 -1.60
C TRP A 69 -7.53 -11.34 -0.89
N ILE A 70 -6.81 -12.41 -1.25
CA ILE A 70 -6.94 -13.72 -0.62
C ILE A 70 -6.07 -13.78 0.64
N HIS A 71 -6.68 -14.14 1.77
CA HIS A 71 -5.99 -14.33 3.05
C HIS A 71 -5.76 -15.79 3.40
N TRP A 72 -6.66 -16.68 2.99
CA TRP A 72 -6.52 -18.12 3.08
C TRP A 72 -7.28 -18.78 1.93
N LEU A 73 -6.87 -19.99 1.55
CA LEU A 73 -7.55 -20.77 0.52
C LEU A 73 -7.42 -22.27 0.78
N SER A 74 -8.36 -23.06 0.27
CA SER A 74 -8.36 -24.52 0.40
C SER A 74 -9.07 -25.19 -0.76
N ASP A 75 -8.53 -26.30 -1.22
CA ASP A 75 -9.17 -27.24 -2.16
C ASP A 75 -9.91 -28.39 -1.44
N GLY A 76 -9.97 -28.36 -0.10
CA GLY A 76 -10.55 -29.41 0.74
C GLY A 76 -9.52 -30.42 1.29
N GLU A 77 -8.38 -30.59 0.61
CA GLU A 77 -7.28 -31.45 1.05
C GLU A 77 -6.14 -30.63 1.66
N THR A 78 -5.73 -29.61 0.94
CA THR A 78 -4.70 -28.65 1.30
C THR A 78 -5.34 -27.37 1.81
N LEU A 79 -4.89 -26.90 2.97
CA LEU A 79 -5.29 -25.60 3.53
C LEU A 79 -4.08 -24.68 3.58
N LEU A 80 -4.15 -23.58 2.85
CA LEU A 80 -3.13 -22.53 2.86
C LEU A 80 -3.51 -21.45 3.87
N GLU A 81 -2.78 -21.48 4.99
CA GLU A 81 -3.01 -20.59 6.13
C GLU A 81 -2.12 -19.33 6.07
N PRO A 82 -2.62 -18.18 6.52
CA PRO A 82 -1.83 -16.97 6.63
C PRO A 82 -0.78 -17.13 7.72
N ASN A 83 0.36 -16.49 7.52
CA ASN A 83 1.41 -16.43 8.52
C ASN A 83 0.97 -15.54 9.69
N GLN A 84 0.64 -16.17 10.82
CA GLN A 84 0.21 -15.50 12.04
C GLN A 84 1.30 -15.38 13.10
N ARG A 85 2.52 -15.83 12.78
CA ARG A 85 3.62 -15.86 13.74
C ARG A 85 4.27 -14.48 13.77
N VAL A 86 4.25 -13.86 14.95
CA VAL A 86 5.13 -12.73 15.26
C VAL A 86 6.54 -13.16 14.90
N LYS A 87 7.29 -12.29 14.21
CA LYS A 87 8.67 -12.56 13.83
C LYS A 87 9.45 -13.00 15.07
N ARG A 88 10.20 -14.10 14.95
CA ARG A 88 10.89 -14.75 16.09
C ARG A 88 11.80 -13.78 16.86
N TRP A 89 12.34 -12.75 16.20
CA TRP A 89 13.20 -11.75 16.80
C TRP A 89 12.47 -10.66 17.60
N ALA A 90 11.17 -10.42 17.41
CA ALA A 90 10.50 -9.25 17.99
C ALA A 90 10.42 -9.33 19.53
N ARG A 91 10.13 -10.51 20.08
CA ARG A 91 10.09 -10.75 21.52
C ARG A 91 11.47 -10.61 22.20
N PRO A 92 12.53 -11.32 21.74
CA PRO A 92 13.85 -11.14 22.34
C PRO A 92 14.39 -9.72 22.12
N LEU A 93 14.10 -9.07 20.98
CA LEU A 93 14.49 -7.67 20.77
C LEU A 93 13.85 -6.75 21.81
N LEU A 94 12.55 -6.90 22.09
CA LEU A 94 11.88 -6.11 23.13
C LEU A 94 12.52 -6.34 24.50
N SER A 95 12.69 -7.59 24.91
CA SER A 95 13.25 -7.93 26.23
C SER A 95 14.69 -7.44 26.40
N ILE A 96 15.56 -7.68 25.41
CA ILE A 96 16.96 -7.26 25.44
C ILE A 96 17.05 -5.74 25.42
N SER A 97 16.29 -5.08 24.54
CA SER A 97 16.31 -3.61 24.43
C SER A 97 15.81 -2.94 25.70
N LEU A 98 14.79 -3.49 26.35
CA LEU A 98 14.29 -2.98 27.63
C LEU A 98 15.36 -3.08 28.72
N LEU A 99 16.04 -4.23 28.81
CA LEU A 99 17.11 -4.44 29.77
C LEU A 99 18.28 -3.47 29.50
N THR A 100 18.72 -3.35 28.25
CA THR A 100 19.78 -2.44 27.84
C THR A 100 19.42 -0.99 28.13
N LEU A 101 18.16 -0.59 27.91
CA LEU A 101 17.69 0.76 28.22
C LEU A 101 17.77 1.05 29.73
N ILE A 102 17.29 0.13 30.57
CA ILE A 102 17.35 0.26 32.04
C ILE A 102 18.80 0.35 32.52
N VAL A 103 19.67 -0.54 32.02
CA VAL A 103 21.09 -0.56 32.40
C VAL A 103 21.82 0.68 31.92
N ALA A 104 21.48 1.25 30.75
CA ALA A 104 22.11 2.47 30.24
C ALA A 104 21.62 3.75 30.94
N LEU A 105 20.38 3.77 31.44
CA LEU A 105 19.82 4.90 32.18
C LEU A 105 20.51 5.12 33.54
N ILE A 106 20.95 4.05 34.22
CA ILE A 106 21.59 4.14 35.54
C ILE A 106 22.91 4.95 35.48
N PRO A 107 23.91 4.61 34.63
CA PRO A 107 25.11 5.43 34.45
C PRO A 107 24.81 6.81 33.86
N LEU A 108 23.78 6.96 33.02
CA LEU A 108 23.41 8.26 32.47
C LEU A 108 23.00 9.25 33.58
N MET A 109 22.31 8.77 34.62
CA MET A 109 21.91 9.58 35.77
C MET A 109 23.02 9.75 36.81
N MET A 110 23.91 8.76 36.97
CA MET A 110 24.94 8.77 38.03
C MET A 110 26.33 9.22 37.57
N SER A 111 26.63 9.19 36.27
CA SER A 111 27.97 9.53 35.77
C SER A 111 28.23 11.03 35.87
N THR A 112 29.43 11.39 36.31
CA THR A 112 29.95 12.77 36.34
C THR A 112 30.75 13.12 35.08
N SER A 113 31.07 12.13 34.23
CA SER A 113 31.84 12.30 33.00
C SER A 113 30.92 12.61 31.81
N GLU A 114 31.20 13.70 31.09
CA GLU A 114 30.45 14.12 29.89
C GLU A 114 30.55 13.08 28.76
N TRP A 115 31.73 12.51 28.56
CA TRP A 115 31.96 11.43 27.59
C TRP A 115 31.20 10.15 27.96
N GLY A 116 31.12 9.84 29.26
CA GLY A 116 30.31 8.74 29.77
C GLY A 116 28.82 8.95 29.50
N ARG A 117 28.29 10.13 29.83
CA ARG A 117 26.89 10.49 29.56
C ARG A 117 26.57 10.43 28.07
N PHE A 118 27.46 10.91 27.21
CA PHE A 118 27.27 10.86 25.76
C PHE A 118 27.23 9.41 25.24
N GLY A 119 28.17 8.57 25.65
CA GLY A 119 28.22 7.16 25.26
C GLY A 119 27.00 6.36 25.72
N PHE A 120 26.62 6.47 27.00
CA PHE A 120 25.42 5.80 27.53
C PHE A 120 24.13 6.39 26.94
N GLY A 121 24.12 7.68 26.60
CA GLY A 121 23.00 8.34 25.91
C GLY A 121 22.76 7.75 24.51
N ILE A 122 23.80 7.53 23.71
CA ILE A 122 23.67 6.87 22.40
C ILE A 122 23.13 5.45 22.54
N ILE A 123 23.67 4.68 23.51
CA ILE A 123 23.20 3.31 23.78
C ILE A 123 21.73 3.31 24.20
N ALA A 124 21.31 4.25 25.05
CA ALA A 124 19.91 4.39 25.46
C ALA A 124 19.00 4.73 24.27
N ILE A 125 19.42 5.63 23.37
CA ILE A 125 18.65 5.98 22.16
C ILE A 125 18.50 4.77 21.24
N LEU A 126 19.59 4.04 20.96
CA LEU A 126 19.54 2.84 20.13
C LEU A 126 18.66 1.74 20.75
N ALA A 127 18.79 1.52 22.06
CA ALA A 127 17.95 0.59 22.80
C ALA A 127 16.47 1.01 22.76
N PHE A 128 16.18 2.31 22.88
CA PHE A 128 14.82 2.82 22.77
C PHE A 128 14.22 2.62 21.37
N ILE A 129 14.98 2.87 20.30
CA ILE A 129 14.54 2.61 18.93
C ILE A 129 14.25 1.11 18.71
N ALA A 130 15.13 0.23 19.21
CA ALA A 130 14.95 -1.20 19.12
C ALA A 130 13.75 -1.69 19.95
N LEU A 131 13.55 -1.13 21.15
CA LEU A 131 12.38 -1.37 22.00
C LEU A 131 11.08 -0.98 21.29
N LEU A 132 11.02 0.23 20.72
CA LEU A 132 9.88 0.70 19.94
C LEU A 132 9.58 -0.21 18.75
N THR A 133 10.62 -0.66 18.04
CA THR A 133 10.48 -1.57 16.89
C THR A 133 9.85 -2.90 17.32
N GLY A 134 10.34 -3.51 18.41
CA GLY A 134 9.77 -4.74 18.96
C GLY A 134 8.34 -4.57 19.47
N LEU A 135 8.07 -3.44 20.15
CA LEU A 135 6.74 -3.09 20.67
C LEU A 135 5.73 -2.88 19.54
N CYS A 136 6.11 -2.14 18.48
CA CYS A 136 5.29 -1.93 17.30
C CYS A 136 4.89 -3.25 16.64
N GLU A 137 5.83 -4.18 16.45
CA GLU A 137 5.53 -5.51 15.87
C GLU A 137 4.55 -6.31 16.74
N LEU A 138 4.70 -6.30 18.06
CA LEU A 138 3.79 -6.97 19.00
C LEU A 138 2.39 -6.36 19.03
N LEU A 139 2.31 -5.03 19.16
CA LEU A 139 1.06 -4.29 19.17
C LEU A 139 0.34 -4.43 17.83
N PHE A 140 1.07 -4.38 16.71
CA PHE A 140 0.53 -4.54 15.37
C PHE A 140 -0.12 -5.92 15.18
N HIS A 141 0.59 -7.00 15.54
CA HIS A 141 0.02 -8.35 15.42
C HIS A 141 -1.18 -8.55 16.35
N ARG A 142 -1.13 -8.00 17.57
CA ARG A 142 -2.26 -8.07 18.50
C ARG A 142 -3.46 -7.29 17.98
N ALA A 143 -3.26 -6.06 17.51
CA ALA A 143 -4.28 -5.22 16.90
C ALA A 143 -4.91 -5.89 15.67
N LEU A 144 -4.07 -6.49 14.81
CA LEU A 144 -4.52 -7.26 13.65
C LEU A 144 -5.41 -8.44 14.05
N LYS A 145 -5.02 -9.21 15.07
CA LYS A 145 -5.83 -10.33 15.59
C LYS A 145 -7.13 -9.87 16.26
N MET A 146 -7.15 -8.68 16.86
CA MET A 146 -8.34 -8.12 17.49
C MET A 146 -9.32 -7.52 16.46
N HIS A 147 -8.84 -7.21 15.25
CA HIS A 147 -9.66 -6.61 14.21
C HIS A 147 -10.85 -7.53 13.82
N PRO A 148 -12.11 -7.06 13.88
CA PRO A 148 -13.29 -7.90 13.67
C PRO A 148 -13.27 -8.72 12.36
N ALA A 149 -12.91 -8.09 11.25
CA ALA A 149 -12.80 -8.78 9.95
C ALA A 149 -11.69 -9.84 9.91
N MET A 150 -10.56 -9.64 10.62
CA MET A 150 -9.53 -10.69 10.70
C MET A 150 -10.03 -11.84 11.59
N ARG A 151 -10.71 -11.54 12.71
CA ARG A 151 -11.31 -12.58 13.56
C ARG A 151 -12.31 -13.43 12.79
N ASP A 152 -13.15 -12.81 11.98
CA ASP A 152 -14.11 -13.52 11.11
C ASP A 152 -13.38 -14.40 10.07
N LEU A 153 -12.36 -13.86 9.38
CA LEU A 153 -11.52 -14.63 8.46
C LEU A 153 -10.90 -15.86 9.14
N LEU A 154 -10.33 -15.70 10.33
CA LEU A 154 -9.67 -16.77 11.06
C LEU A 154 -10.67 -17.79 11.63
N ALA A 155 -11.84 -17.35 12.08
CA ALA A 155 -12.90 -18.24 12.55
C ALA A 155 -13.42 -19.13 11.41
N LYS A 156 -13.64 -18.54 10.23
CA LYS A 156 -14.06 -19.28 9.03
C LYS A 156 -12.96 -20.18 8.46
N MET A 157 -11.70 -19.78 8.56
CA MET A 157 -10.56 -20.66 8.26
C MET A 157 -10.53 -21.87 9.22
N ALA A 158 -10.84 -21.69 10.49
CA ALA A 158 -10.90 -22.80 11.44
C ALA A 158 -12.05 -23.78 11.15
N GLN A 159 -13.17 -23.30 10.58
CA GLN A 159 -14.25 -24.14 10.05
C GLN A 159 -13.79 -24.89 8.79
N ALA A 160 -13.13 -24.20 7.85
CA ALA A 160 -12.53 -24.81 6.66
C ALA A 160 -11.51 -25.91 6.99
N ARG A 161 -10.73 -25.75 8.08
CA ARG A 161 -9.83 -26.80 8.58
C ARG A 161 -10.56 -28.09 8.96
N ARG A 162 -11.83 -27.99 9.37
CA ARG A 162 -12.72 -29.14 9.64
C ARG A 162 -13.46 -29.62 8.40
N ARG A 163 -13.10 -29.12 7.21
CA ARG A 163 -13.75 -29.37 5.91
C ARG A 163 -15.21 -28.92 5.83
N ASP A 164 -15.61 -27.97 6.68
CA ASP A 164 -16.91 -27.30 6.56
C ASP A 164 -16.76 -26.04 5.72
N PHE A 165 -17.34 -26.05 4.52
CA PHE A 165 -17.34 -24.94 3.57
C PHE A 165 -18.74 -24.37 3.30
N SER A 166 -19.73 -24.70 4.13
CA SER A 166 -21.14 -24.31 3.97
C SER A 166 -21.36 -22.79 3.91
N PHE A 167 -20.43 -22.01 4.46
CA PHE A 167 -20.47 -20.55 4.46
C PHE A 167 -19.93 -19.91 3.16
N CYS A 168 -19.30 -20.68 2.28
CA CYS A 168 -18.75 -20.17 1.03
C CYS A 168 -19.87 -20.04 -0.02
N GLN A 169 -19.93 -18.89 -0.68
CA GLN A 169 -20.88 -18.65 -1.75
C GLN A 169 -20.29 -19.12 -3.08
N PRO A 170 -20.99 -19.92 -3.90
CA PRO A 170 -20.52 -20.25 -5.22
C PRO A 170 -20.43 -18.97 -6.05
N LEU A 171 -19.29 -18.75 -6.71
CA LEU A 171 -19.21 -17.68 -7.70
C LEU A 171 -20.14 -18.07 -8.85
N PRO A 172 -21.07 -17.18 -9.28
CA PRO A 172 -21.83 -17.44 -10.47
C PRO A 172 -20.85 -17.64 -11.62
N THR A 173 -21.06 -18.71 -12.38
CA THR A 173 -20.34 -18.98 -13.64
C THR A 173 -20.83 -17.97 -14.67
N THR A 174 -20.54 -16.68 -14.46
CA THR A 174 -20.73 -15.69 -15.50
C THR A 174 -19.78 -16.12 -16.62
N ALA A 175 -20.35 -16.49 -17.77
CA ALA A 175 -19.58 -16.70 -18.98
C ALA A 175 -18.62 -15.53 -19.08
N GLN A 176 -17.32 -15.82 -19.10
CA GLN A 176 -16.24 -14.85 -19.05
C GLN A 176 -16.50 -13.83 -20.16
N THR A 177 -17.21 -12.74 -19.84
CA THR A 177 -17.60 -11.77 -20.85
C THR A 177 -16.28 -11.22 -21.28
N LEU A 178 -15.92 -11.60 -22.48
CA LEU A 178 -14.63 -11.43 -23.09
C LEU A 178 -14.18 -9.97 -22.87
N ARG A 179 -13.40 -9.69 -21.80
CA ARG A 179 -12.58 -8.48 -21.67
C ARG A 179 -11.42 -8.56 -22.68
N GLN A 180 -11.78 -8.89 -23.91
CA GLN A 180 -10.88 -9.40 -24.91
C GLN A 180 -10.68 -8.35 -26.00
N SER A 181 -11.65 -7.48 -26.26
CA SER A 181 -11.38 -6.32 -27.12
C SER A 181 -11.24 -5.08 -26.27
N ALA A 182 -10.02 -4.59 -26.13
CA ALA A 182 -9.79 -3.25 -25.63
C ALA A 182 -10.46 -2.27 -26.60
N LYS A 183 -11.35 -1.40 -26.11
CA LYS A 183 -11.89 -0.33 -26.95
C LYS A 183 -10.71 0.50 -27.49
N PRO A 184 -10.74 0.92 -28.76
CA PRO A 184 -9.68 1.75 -29.30
C PRO A 184 -9.59 3.05 -28.50
N PHE A 185 -8.36 3.48 -28.23
CA PHE A 185 -8.10 4.75 -27.56
C PHE A 185 -8.23 5.88 -28.60
N THR A 186 -9.29 6.68 -28.48
CA THR A 186 -9.62 7.73 -29.47
C THR A 186 -9.38 9.14 -28.94
N GLN A 187 -9.03 9.28 -27.66
CA GLN A 187 -8.81 10.59 -27.05
C GLN A 187 -7.51 11.22 -27.58
N ALA A 188 -7.56 12.52 -27.87
CA ALA A 188 -6.39 13.28 -28.27
C ALA A 188 -5.36 13.32 -27.15
N LEU A 189 -4.10 13.05 -27.49
CA LEU A 189 -2.96 13.14 -26.58
C LEU A 189 -1.97 14.19 -27.07
N PRO A 190 -1.24 14.84 -26.14
CA PRO A 190 -0.08 15.66 -26.50
C PRO A 190 0.95 14.86 -27.32
N GLU A 191 1.67 15.54 -28.21
CA GLU A 191 2.66 14.91 -29.11
C GLU A 191 3.75 14.11 -28.38
N ARG A 192 4.05 14.47 -27.13
CA ARG A 192 5.00 13.78 -26.28
C ARG A 192 4.61 12.33 -25.97
N TYR A 193 3.31 12.03 -26.04
CA TYR A 193 2.75 10.74 -25.69
C TYR A 193 2.29 9.97 -26.93
N ALA A 194 2.29 8.65 -26.81
CA ALA A 194 1.73 7.74 -27.79
C ALA A 194 0.96 6.64 -27.06
N VAL A 195 -0.04 6.07 -27.74
CA VAL A 195 -0.78 4.93 -27.22
C VAL A 195 -0.33 3.67 -27.94
N ARG A 196 -0.21 2.60 -27.17
CA ARG A 196 -0.14 1.25 -27.73
C ARG A 196 -1.16 0.36 -27.03
N THR A 197 -1.80 -0.49 -27.82
CA THR A 197 -2.73 -1.50 -27.35
C THR A 197 -2.26 -2.82 -27.90
N GLY A 198 -2.10 -3.83 -27.04
CA GLY A 198 -1.57 -5.11 -27.48
C GLY A 198 -1.51 -6.13 -26.36
N LYS A 199 -0.95 -7.29 -26.67
CA LYS A 199 -0.75 -8.38 -25.70
C LYS A 199 0.69 -8.37 -25.22
N ILE A 200 0.91 -8.63 -23.93
CA ILE A 200 2.25 -8.78 -23.37
C ILE A 200 2.81 -10.12 -23.85
N SER A 201 3.89 -10.08 -24.62
CA SER A 201 4.61 -11.28 -25.09
C SER A 201 5.76 -11.67 -24.16
N ASN A 202 6.46 -10.68 -23.60
CA ASN A 202 7.57 -10.89 -22.70
C ASN A 202 7.57 -9.85 -21.57
N ILE A 203 8.09 -10.23 -20.40
CA ILE A 203 8.12 -9.39 -19.22
C ILE A 203 9.42 -9.61 -18.42
N ILE A 204 10.09 -8.52 -18.06
CA ILE A 204 11.35 -8.54 -17.32
C ILE A 204 11.20 -7.67 -16.09
N PHE A 205 11.35 -8.26 -14.91
CA PHE A 205 11.32 -7.51 -13.65
C PHE A 205 12.73 -7.07 -13.23
N LYS A 206 12.87 -5.83 -12.79
CA LYS A 206 14.09 -5.29 -12.18
C LYS A 206 13.75 -4.50 -10.93
N LYS A 207 14.54 -4.73 -9.88
CA LYS A 207 14.52 -3.95 -8.65
C LYS A 207 15.84 -3.18 -8.53
N TRP A 208 15.77 -1.91 -8.15
CA TRP A 208 16.95 -1.09 -7.90
C TRP A 208 16.67 -0.06 -6.80
N PHE A 209 17.75 0.54 -6.31
CA PHE A 209 17.71 1.58 -5.29
C PHE A 209 18.33 2.86 -5.86
N ALA A 210 17.67 4.00 -5.68
CA ALA A 210 18.14 5.29 -6.20
C ALA A 210 17.72 6.47 -5.30
N GLY A 211 18.52 7.54 -5.36
CA GLY A 211 18.27 8.81 -4.65
C GLY A 211 18.89 8.90 -3.26
N ASN A 212 18.82 10.09 -2.67
CA ASN A 212 19.16 10.36 -1.27
C ASN A 212 17.98 11.10 -0.60
N PRO A 213 17.26 10.49 0.39
CA PRO A 213 17.47 9.13 0.92
C PRO A 213 17.21 8.03 -0.12
N THR A 214 17.86 6.88 0.07
CA THR A 214 17.77 5.71 -0.82
C THR A 214 16.33 5.21 -0.92
N ARG A 215 15.75 5.23 -2.12
CA ARG A 215 14.39 4.74 -2.38
C ARG A 215 14.45 3.45 -3.19
N GLU A 216 13.58 2.50 -2.85
CA GLU A 216 13.39 1.26 -3.61
C GLU A 216 12.46 1.52 -4.80
N TYR A 217 12.88 1.10 -5.99
CA TYR A 217 12.08 1.15 -7.21
C TYR A 217 11.93 -0.26 -7.78
N HIS A 218 10.71 -0.54 -8.23
CA HIS A 218 10.35 -1.74 -8.97
C HIS A 218 10.06 -1.32 -10.40
N GLY A 219 10.57 -2.07 -11.36
CA GLY A 219 10.35 -1.82 -12.77
C GLY A 219 10.11 -3.11 -13.52
N VAL A 220 9.28 -2.99 -14.53
CA VAL A 220 8.84 -4.04 -15.42
C VAL A 220 9.11 -3.56 -16.85
N GLY A 221 10.05 -4.20 -17.52
CA GLY A 221 10.18 -4.14 -18.97
C GLY A 221 9.11 -5.04 -19.59
N ILE A 222 8.31 -4.50 -20.49
CA ILE A 222 7.20 -5.19 -21.14
C ILE A 222 7.45 -5.15 -22.64
N GLN A 223 7.37 -6.31 -23.30
CA GLN A 223 7.30 -6.35 -24.75
C GLN A 223 5.83 -6.40 -25.16
N CYS A 224 5.35 -5.31 -25.76
CA CYS A 224 3.99 -5.20 -26.28
C CYS A 224 4.05 -5.21 -27.81
N ASP A 225 3.65 -6.35 -28.37
CA ASP A 225 3.83 -6.74 -29.76
C ASP A 225 5.33 -6.66 -30.16
N THR A 226 5.76 -5.55 -30.76
CA THR A 226 7.13 -5.32 -31.24
C THR A 226 7.93 -4.27 -30.46
N ALA A 227 7.30 -3.46 -29.59
CA ALA A 227 8.00 -2.39 -28.88
C ALA A 227 8.32 -2.80 -27.45
N PRO A 228 9.57 -2.57 -27.00
CA PRO A 228 9.91 -2.62 -25.58
C PRO A 228 9.38 -1.35 -24.90
N LEU A 229 8.64 -1.55 -23.82
CA LEU A 229 8.10 -0.50 -22.96
C LEU A 229 8.64 -0.71 -21.55
N ALA A 230 8.91 0.39 -20.84
CA ALA A 230 9.34 0.34 -19.45
C ALA A 230 8.24 0.91 -18.56
N PHE A 231 7.86 0.17 -17.52
CA PHE A 231 6.92 0.63 -16.51
C PHE A 231 7.55 0.48 -15.14
N PHE A 232 7.70 1.55 -14.38
CA PHE A 232 8.36 1.52 -13.09
C PHE A 232 7.65 2.37 -12.06
N TRP A 233 7.76 1.97 -10.80
CA TRP A 233 7.14 2.67 -9.69
C TRP A 233 8.02 2.57 -8.45
N GLN A 234 7.88 3.56 -7.58
CA GLN A 234 8.51 3.60 -6.28
C GLN A 234 7.75 2.68 -5.32
N ASN A 235 8.48 1.76 -4.68
CA ASN A 235 7.95 0.97 -3.59
C ASN A 235 8.04 1.78 -2.29
N GLY A 236 6.93 2.40 -1.87
CA GLY A 236 6.87 3.25 -0.68
C GLY A 236 6.37 2.51 0.57
N PHE A 237 6.92 2.87 1.74
CA PHE A 237 6.53 2.35 3.07
C PHE A 237 5.01 2.48 3.35
N ALA A 238 4.37 3.50 2.79
CA ALA A 238 2.94 3.79 2.97
C ALA A 238 1.99 3.08 1.97
N ASN A 239 2.50 2.50 0.87
CA ASN A 239 1.65 1.93 -0.17
C ASN A 239 1.67 0.40 -0.19
N PHE A 240 2.84 -0.24 -0.10
CA PHE A 240 2.97 -1.70 -0.29
C PHE A 240 3.91 -2.40 0.70
N GLY A 241 4.36 -1.70 1.75
CA GLY A 241 5.15 -2.26 2.86
C GLY A 241 4.33 -2.72 4.07
N LEU A 242 3.01 -2.48 4.08
CA LEU A 242 2.09 -2.84 5.17
C LEU A 242 1.58 -4.28 5.00
N HIS A 243 1.13 -4.91 6.08
CA HIS A 243 0.49 -6.23 6.01
C HIS A 243 -0.70 -6.19 5.03
N PRO A 244 -0.93 -7.21 4.18
CA PRO A 244 -1.93 -7.16 3.11
C PRO A 244 -3.37 -6.93 3.56
N PHE A 245 -3.63 -7.18 4.85
CA PHE A 245 -4.89 -6.84 5.48
C PHE A 245 -5.19 -5.34 5.50
N PHE A 246 -4.19 -4.47 5.33
CA PHE A 246 -4.35 -3.02 5.26
C PHE A 246 -4.27 -2.49 3.82
N TYR A 247 -4.09 -3.36 2.83
CA TYR A 247 -4.13 -2.93 1.43
C TYR A 247 -5.49 -2.34 1.12
N ARG A 248 -5.52 -1.11 0.65
CA ARG A 248 -6.74 -0.53 0.08
C ARG A 248 -6.87 -0.87 -1.40
N ARG A 249 -5.72 -1.14 -2.04
CA ARG A 249 -5.54 -1.41 -3.46
C ARG A 249 -4.42 -2.43 -3.63
N GLN A 250 -4.47 -3.19 -4.71
CA GLN A 250 -3.42 -4.14 -5.08
C GLN A 250 -2.17 -3.39 -5.59
N PRO A 251 -0.97 -3.94 -5.36
CA PRO A 251 0.21 -3.52 -6.09
C PRO A 251 0.05 -3.76 -7.61
N PRO A 252 0.76 -2.99 -8.45
CA PRO A 252 0.74 -3.19 -9.89
C PRO A 252 1.04 -4.65 -10.26
N PHE A 253 0.13 -5.25 -11.02
CA PHE A 253 0.22 -6.64 -11.47
C PHE A 253 0.20 -6.68 -12.99
N LEU A 254 1.24 -7.27 -13.56
CA LEU A 254 1.35 -7.52 -15.00
C LEU A 254 1.90 -8.93 -15.20
N ALA A 255 1.29 -9.65 -16.13
CA ALA A 255 1.71 -10.99 -16.49
C ALA A 255 1.77 -11.18 -18.01
N ILE A 256 2.52 -12.20 -18.43
CA ILE A 256 2.58 -12.62 -19.82
C ILE A 256 1.17 -13.00 -20.28
N GLY A 257 0.79 -12.51 -21.44
CA GLY A 257 -0.50 -12.74 -22.05
C GLY A 257 -1.60 -11.75 -21.66
N ASP A 258 -1.32 -10.81 -20.76
CA ASP A 258 -2.26 -9.74 -20.46
C ASP A 258 -2.46 -8.80 -21.66
N ARG A 259 -3.71 -8.36 -21.86
CA ARG A 259 -4.04 -7.33 -22.84
C ARG A 259 -3.99 -5.98 -22.15
N ILE A 260 -3.18 -5.08 -22.67
CA ILE A 260 -2.95 -3.76 -22.06
C ILE A 260 -3.20 -2.63 -23.06
N VAL A 261 -3.63 -1.51 -22.52
CA VAL A 261 -3.66 -0.20 -23.18
C VAL A 261 -2.72 0.70 -22.42
N VAL A 262 -1.66 1.15 -23.06
CA VAL A 262 -0.59 1.91 -22.44
C VAL A 262 -0.38 3.24 -23.14
N VAL A 263 -0.28 4.29 -22.35
CA VAL A 263 0.18 5.60 -22.79
C VAL A 263 1.62 5.75 -22.35
N TYR A 264 2.53 5.87 -23.30
CA TYR A 264 3.96 5.96 -23.04
C TYR A 264 4.56 7.24 -23.62
N GLN A 265 5.68 7.66 -23.03
CA GLN A 265 6.44 8.80 -23.52
C GLN A 265 7.31 8.37 -24.71
N ARG A 266 7.16 9.05 -25.85
CA ARG A 266 7.82 8.66 -27.12
C ARG A 266 9.36 8.61 -27.04
N LYS A 267 9.96 9.48 -26.22
CA LYS A 267 11.42 9.62 -26.12
C LYS A 267 12.10 8.38 -25.53
N ASP A 268 11.54 7.84 -24.45
CA ASP A 268 12.21 6.86 -23.60
C ASP A 268 11.41 5.55 -23.46
N ASN A 269 10.28 5.44 -24.18
CA ASN A 269 9.33 4.33 -24.06
C ASN A 269 8.82 4.09 -22.63
N ASP A 270 8.85 5.14 -21.80
CA ASP A 270 8.40 5.08 -20.41
C ASP A 270 6.88 5.20 -20.33
N VAL A 271 6.24 4.16 -19.81
CA VAL A 271 4.79 4.07 -19.63
C VAL A 271 4.36 5.04 -18.55
N GLN A 272 3.50 6.01 -18.88
CA GLN A 272 2.95 6.99 -17.94
C GLN A 272 1.57 6.57 -17.42
N ALA A 273 0.76 5.94 -18.25
CA ALA A 273 -0.53 5.39 -17.86
C ALA A 273 -0.70 4.00 -18.45
N LEU A 274 -1.31 3.10 -17.69
CA LEU A 274 -1.52 1.71 -18.06
C LEU A 274 -2.92 1.29 -17.66
N TYR A 275 -3.66 0.66 -18.56
CA TYR A 275 -4.88 -0.07 -18.26
C TYR A 275 -4.71 -1.52 -18.66
N ASN A 276 -4.78 -2.41 -17.68
CA ASN A 276 -4.78 -3.84 -17.91
C ASN A 276 -6.23 -4.29 -18.10
N VAL A 277 -6.56 -4.68 -19.33
CA VAL A 277 -7.90 -5.06 -19.75
C VAL A 277 -8.26 -6.42 -19.15
N SER A 278 -7.27 -7.31 -19.00
CA SER A 278 -7.46 -8.65 -18.43
C SER A 278 -8.03 -8.60 -17.02
N ASP A 279 -7.45 -7.78 -16.14
CA ASP A 279 -7.87 -7.68 -14.74
C ASP A 279 -8.68 -6.41 -14.43
N GLY A 280 -8.76 -5.47 -15.37
CA GLY A 280 -9.56 -4.25 -15.25
C GLY A 280 -8.93 -3.20 -14.34
N CYS A 281 -7.62 -3.31 -14.08
CA CYS A 281 -6.88 -2.34 -13.27
C CYS A 281 -6.30 -1.24 -14.13
N ALA A 282 -6.32 0.00 -13.63
CA ALA A 282 -5.69 1.13 -14.30
C ALA A 282 -4.72 1.83 -13.36
N PHE A 283 -3.54 2.16 -13.88
CA PHE A 283 -2.46 2.81 -13.16
C PHE A 283 -2.01 4.08 -13.89
N LEU A 284 -1.65 5.10 -13.13
CA LEU A 284 -1.15 6.39 -13.60
C LEU A 284 0.07 6.79 -12.79
N LYS A 285 1.20 7.07 -13.45
CA LYS A 285 2.36 7.63 -12.77
C LYS A 285 2.11 9.08 -12.37
N ASN A 286 2.39 9.41 -11.12
CA ASN A 286 2.30 10.75 -10.59
C ASN A 286 3.42 11.64 -11.15
N HIS A 287 3.07 12.89 -11.42
CA HIS A 287 4.06 13.89 -11.81
C HIS A 287 4.74 14.45 -10.54
N PRO A 288 6.08 14.58 -10.50
CA PRO A 288 6.78 15.08 -9.29
C PRO A 288 6.29 16.45 -8.81
N CYS A 289 5.91 17.33 -9.74
CA CYS A 289 5.42 18.68 -9.45
C CYS A 289 3.88 18.76 -9.31
N TYR A 290 3.17 17.62 -9.36
CA TYR A 290 1.73 17.57 -9.14
C TYR A 290 1.43 16.38 -8.22
N PRO A 291 1.41 16.60 -6.89
CA PRO A 291 1.03 15.55 -5.96
C PRO A 291 -0.43 15.18 -6.23
N GLY A 292 -0.69 13.91 -6.51
CA GLY A 292 -2.04 13.41 -6.75
C GLY A 292 -2.96 13.60 -5.54
N ASP A 293 -4.28 13.53 -5.75
CA ASP A 293 -5.29 13.85 -4.72
C ASP A 293 -5.08 12.99 -3.45
N ARG A 294 -4.63 11.74 -3.63
CA ARG A 294 -4.29 10.82 -2.52
C ARG A 294 -3.05 11.26 -1.74
N GLN A 295 -2.01 11.72 -2.44
CA GLN A 295 -0.79 12.20 -1.79
C GLN A 295 -1.09 13.44 -0.97
N MET A 296 -1.88 14.37 -1.51
CA MET A 296 -2.34 15.53 -0.74
C MET A 296 -3.16 15.10 0.48
N SER A 297 -4.08 14.15 0.36
CA SER A 297 -4.82 13.63 1.52
C SER A 297 -3.90 13.03 2.60
N LEU A 298 -2.82 12.32 2.22
CA LEU A 298 -1.84 11.82 3.18
C LEU A 298 -1.03 12.95 3.83
N VAL A 299 -0.63 13.96 3.06
CA VAL A 299 0.04 15.16 3.57
C VAL A 299 -0.86 15.86 4.60
N TYR A 300 -2.15 16.06 4.28
CA TYR A 300 -3.12 16.62 5.22
C TYR A 300 -3.20 15.82 6.53
N ASN A 301 -3.40 14.51 6.43
CA ASN A 301 -3.49 13.64 7.62
C ASN A 301 -2.21 13.68 8.46
N LEU A 302 -1.04 13.73 7.82
CA LEU A 302 0.24 13.83 8.51
C LEU A 302 0.38 15.17 9.23
N PHE A 303 0.10 16.28 8.55
CA PHE A 303 0.20 17.62 9.11
C PHE A 303 -0.76 17.82 10.28
N TYR A 304 -2.04 17.45 10.13
CA TYR A 304 -3.00 17.51 11.24
C TYR A 304 -2.63 16.56 12.39
N GLY A 305 -2.07 15.38 12.09
CA GLY A 305 -1.53 14.47 13.09
C GLY A 305 -0.37 15.08 13.88
N ILE A 306 0.57 15.76 13.20
CA ILE A 306 1.68 16.47 13.84
C ILE A 306 1.16 17.60 14.72
N VAL A 307 0.23 18.42 14.22
CA VAL A 307 -0.42 19.49 15.00
C VAL A 307 -1.03 18.93 16.28
N LEU A 308 -1.77 17.82 16.18
CA LEU A 308 -2.38 17.16 17.33
C LEU A 308 -1.34 16.68 18.34
N VAL A 309 -0.28 16.00 17.88
CA VAL A 309 0.79 15.51 18.76
C VAL A 309 1.53 16.65 19.44
N MET A 310 1.90 17.70 18.70
CA MET A 310 2.56 18.88 19.27
C MET A 310 1.67 19.57 20.29
N TYR A 311 0.39 19.75 19.97
CA TYR A 311 -0.59 20.32 20.89
C TYR A 311 -0.68 19.52 22.19
N LEU A 312 -0.80 18.19 22.11
CA LEU A 312 -0.88 17.32 23.29
C LEU A 312 0.40 17.35 24.12
N LEU A 313 1.58 17.40 23.49
CA LEU A 313 2.87 17.52 24.20
C LEU A 313 2.98 18.85 24.94
N ILE A 314 2.64 19.97 24.27
CA ILE A 314 2.68 21.30 24.86
C ILE A 314 1.67 21.41 26.01
N LEU A 315 0.47 20.88 25.82
CA LEU A 315 -0.57 20.82 26.86
C LEU A 315 -0.08 20.00 28.06
N GLY A 316 0.50 18.82 27.83
CA GLY A 316 1.07 17.98 28.88
C GLY A 316 2.21 18.66 29.66
N MET A 317 3.10 19.37 28.96
CA MET A 317 4.15 20.17 29.60
C MET A 317 3.55 21.32 30.42
N SER A 318 2.54 22.02 29.91
CA SER A 318 1.89 23.12 30.63
C SER A 318 1.13 22.64 31.87
N LEU A 319 0.53 21.44 31.82
CA LEU A 319 -0.14 20.79 32.95
C LEU A 319 0.84 20.35 34.04
N ASN A 320 2.04 19.90 33.66
CA ASN A 320 3.05 19.36 34.57
C ASN A 320 4.16 20.36 34.94
N ASN A 321 4.00 21.65 34.62
CA ASN A 321 5.03 22.65 34.89
C ASN A 321 4.95 23.11 36.36
N PRO A 322 5.91 22.76 37.22
CA PRO A 322 5.87 23.11 38.64
C PRO A 322 6.18 24.59 38.90
N TYR A 323 6.63 25.34 37.89
CA TYR A 323 7.01 26.75 37.99
C TYR A 323 5.90 27.73 37.57
N LYS A 324 4.75 27.24 37.08
CA LYS A 324 3.60 28.12 36.80
C LYS A 324 2.77 28.28 38.08
N PRO A 325 2.47 29.52 38.53
CA PRO A 325 1.55 29.73 39.64
C PRO A 325 0.19 29.11 39.29
N ALA A 326 -0.54 28.61 40.30
CA ALA A 326 -1.86 27.99 40.16
C ALA A 326 -2.88 28.98 39.56
N ARG A 327 -2.84 29.15 38.24
CA ARG A 327 -3.82 29.91 37.47
C ARG A 327 -5.02 28.99 37.22
N GLY A 328 -6.22 29.54 37.34
CA GLY A 328 -7.47 28.79 37.20
C GLY A 328 -7.62 28.10 35.85
N PHE A 329 -8.44 27.05 35.81
CA PHE A 329 -8.67 26.20 34.65
C PHE A 329 -9.07 26.95 33.36
N GLY A 330 -9.79 28.07 33.49
CA GLY A 330 -10.18 28.90 32.33
C GLY A 330 -9.01 29.51 31.55
N TRP A 331 -7.93 29.92 32.23
CA TRP A 331 -6.72 30.43 31.59
C TRP A 331 -5.95 29.34 30.86
N LEU A 332 -5.93 28.12 31.41
CA LEU A 332 -5.33 26.97 30.74
C LEU A 332 -6.07 26.65 29.43
N ILE A 333 -7.40 26.72 29.42
CA ILE A 333 -8.20 26.54 28.21
C ILE A 333 -7.83 27.62 27.19
N GLN A 334 -7.80 28.89 27.60
CA GLN A 334 -7.49 30.01 26.70
C GLN A 334 -6.07 29.88 26.10
N ASP A 335 -5.04 29.68 26.93
CA ASP A 335 -3.66 29.45 26.47
C ASP A 335 -3.58 28.24 25.51
N SER A 336 -4.35 27.18 25.78
CA SER A 336 -4.36 25.98 24.93
C SER A 336 -5.00 26.26 23.57
N LEU A 337 -6.10 27.02 23.53
CA LEU A 337 -6.78 27.39 22.30
C LEU A 337 -5.93 28.34 21.47
N ASP A 338 -5.23 29.29 22.11
CA ASP A 338 -4.32 30.21 21.43
C ASP A 338 -3.16 29.43 20.80
N MET A 339 -2.58 28.47 21.52
CA MET A 339 -1.53 27.59 20.98
C MET A 339 -2.04 26.70 19.84
N LEU A 340 -3.24 26.13 19.97
CA LEU A 340 -3.85 25.33 18.91
C LEU A 340 -4.09 26.19 17.66
N SER A 341 -4.57 27.42 17.83
CA SER A 341 -4.80 28.34 16.71
C SER A 341 -3.50 28.72 16.00
N LEU A 342 -2.42 28.97 16.75
CA LEU A 342 -1.09 29.26 16.18
C LEU A 342 -0.52 28.06 15.41
N LEU A 343 -0.67 26.84 15.95
CA LEU A 343 -0.28 25.61 15.26
C LEU A 343 -1.11 25.42 13.97
N LEU A 344 -2.43 25.58 14.05
CA LEU A 344 -3.30 25.44 12.87
C LEU A 344 -2.99 26.51 11.81
N LEU A 345 -2.71 27.76 12.21
CA LEU A 345 -2.36 28.84 11.29
C LEU A 345 -1.02 28.59 10.59
N SER A 346 0.01 28.19 11.35
CA SER A 346 1.35 27.93 10.79
C SER A 346 1.35 26.75 9.82
N PHE A 347 0.77 25.62 10.24
CA PHE A 347 0.68 24.43 9.37
C PHE A 347 -0.33 24.62 8.24
N GLY A 348 -1.44 25.34 8.46
CA GLY A 348 -2.41 25.70 7.44
C GLY A 348 -1.82 26.60 6.35
N GLY A 349 -0.98 27.57 6.73
CA GLY A 349 -0.24 28.41 5.77
C GLY A 349 0.70 27.59 4.88
N ILE A 350 1.41 26.62 5.44
CA ILE A 350 2.27 25.70 4.66
C ILE A 350 1.43 24.87 3.68
N LEU A 351 0.29 24.32 4.13
CA LEU A 351 -0.61 23.56 3.27
C LEU A 351 -1.17 24.41 2.11
N ALA A 352 -1.55 25.66 2.38
CA ALA A 352 -2.01 26.59 1.35
C ALA A 352 -0.92 26.87 0.30
N VAL A 353 0.34 27.05 0.73
CA VAL A 353 1.48 27.18 -0.19
C VAL A 353 1.66 25.91 -1.02
N LEU A 354 1.60 24.73 -0.40
CA LEU A 354 1.72 23.45 -1.11
C LEU A 354 0.61 23.26 -2.15
N GLU A 355 -0.62 23.66 -1.86
CA GLU A 355 -1.71 23.63 -2.84
C GLU A 355 -1.51 24.61 -3.99
N LEU A 356 -0.90 25.77 -3.73
CA LEU A 356 -0.60 26.76 -4.77
C LEU A 356 0.49 26.27 -5.75
N ILE A 357 1.39 25.39 -5.32
CA ILE A 357 2.44 24.80 -6.19
C ILE A 357 1.83 24.04 -7.38
N GLY A 358 0.71 23.35 -7.21
CA GLY A 358 0.08 22.56 -8.28
C GLY A 358 -0.38 23.43 -9.47
N PRO A 359 -1.28 24.41 -9.25
CA PRO A 359 -1.73 25.34 -10.28
C PRO A 359 -0.60 26.18 -10.88
N THR A 360 0.36 26.64 -10.07
CA THR A 360 1.51 27.40 -10.58
C THR A 360 2.40 26.53 -11.47
N ALA A 361 2.69 25.28 -11.07
CA ALA A 361 3.43 24.34 -11.90
C ALA A 361 2.70 24.01 -13.20
N TRP A 362 1.37 23.96 -13.18
CA TRP A 362 0.56 23.76 -14.38
C TRP A 362 0.68 24.92 -15.37
N LEU A 363 0.63 26.17 -14.88
CA LEU A 363 0.77 27.37 -15.70
C LEU A 363 2.18 27.54 -16.27
N LEU A 364 3.20 27.24 -15.45
CA LEU A 364 4.60 27.52 -15.79
C LEU A 364 5.29 26.39 -16.54
N SER A 365 4.73 25.17 -16.54
CA SER A 365 5.38 23.99 -17.14
C SER A 365 4.51 23.29 -18.17
N HIS A 366 4.93 23.35 -19.44
CA HIS A 366 4.33 22.57 -20.53
C HIS A 366 4.30 21.07 -20.22
N ARG A 367 5.29 20.55 -19.48
CA ARG A 367 5.34 19.13 -19.11
C ARG A 367 4.20 18.73 -18.15
N VAL A 368 3.86 19.61 -17.21
CA VAL A 368 2.76 19.39 -16.27
C VAL A 368 1.42 19.53 -17.01
N ALA A 369 1.29 20.52 -17.90
CA ALA A 369 0.10 20.70 -18.72
C ALA A 369 -0.17 19.49 -19.62
N ASP A 370 0.85 18.96 -20.29
CA ASP A 370 0.74 17.75 -21.11
C ASP A 370 0.34 16.53 -20.27
N TRP A 371 0.94 16.37 -19.09
CA TRP A 371 0.58 15.29 -18.18
C TRP A 371 -0.88 15.39 -17.70
N MET A 372 -1.36 16.59 -17.38
CA MET A 372 -2.77 16.82 -17.00
C MET A 372 -3.73 16.49 -18.14
N LYS A 373 -3.39 16.88 -19.38
CA LYS A 373 -4.17 16.49 -20.58
C LYS A 373 -4.21 14.98 -20.75
N MET A 374 -3.07 14.30 -20.59
CA MET A 374 -2.99 12.83 -20.64
C MET A 374 -3.80 12.16 -19.52
N ARG A 375 -3.74 12.66 -18.27
CA ARG A 375 -4.55 12.17 -17.13
C ARG A 375 -6.04 12.30 -17.44
N SER A 376 -6.46 13.45 -17.99
CA SER A 376 -7.84 13.67 -18.40
C SER A 376 -8.26 12.70 -19.52
N ALA A 377 -7.45 12.57 -20.58
CA ALA A 377 -7.72 11.64 -21.69
C ALA A 377 -7.88 10.19 -21.20
N MET A 378 -7.01 9.74 -20.29
CA MET A 378 -7.08 8.40 -19.71
C MET A 378 -8.34 8.20 -18.86
N ARG A 379 -8.76 9.20 -18.07
CA ARG A 379 -10.01 9.14 -17.30
C ARG A 379 -11.23 9.04 -18.22
N HIS A 380 -11.28 9.83 -19.29
CA HIS A 380 -12.37 9.76 -20.28
C HIS A 380 -12.40 8.41 -21.00
N TYR A 381 -11.22 7.87 -21.34
CA TYR A 381 -11.12 6.52 -21.90
C TYR A 381 -11.73 5.47 -20.96
N LEU A 382 -11.36 5.50 -19.68
CA LEU A 382 -11.88 4.55 -18.68
C LEU A 382 -13.38 4.70 -18.45
N GLN A 383 -13.94 5.91 -18.49
CA GLN A 383 -15.39 6.10 -18.40
C GLN A 383 -16.14 5.37 -19.52
N GLY A 384 -15.57 5.32 -20.73
CA GLY A 384 -16.15 4.62 -21.87
C GLY A 384 -15.81 3.13 -21.96
N ALA A 385 -14.63 2.72 -21.52
CA ALA A 385 -14.12 1.35 -21.62
C ALA A 385 -14.42 0.49 -20.38
N ALA A 386 -14.35 1.09 -19.18
CA ALA A 386 -14.51 0.40 -17.90
C ALA A 386 -14.99 1.37 -16.81
N ARG A 387 -16.29 1.71 -16.84
CA ARG A 387 -16.91 2.74 -15.99
C ARG A 387 -16.69 2.54 -14.48
N HIS A 388 -16.45 1.32 -14.04
CA HIS A 388 -16.23 0.97 -12.63
C HIS A 388 -14.74 0.86 -12.24
N THR A 389 -13.81 1.04 -13.18
CA THR A 389 -12.37 1.00 -12.91
C THR A 389 -11.88 2.35 -12.41
N ALA A 390 -11.32 2.37 -11.21
CA ALA A 390 -10.63 3.54 -10.67
C ALA A 390 -9.22 3.65 -11.27
N LEU A 391 -8.82 4.87 -11.67
CA LEU A 391 -7.45 5.15 -12.10
C LEU A 391 -6.54 5.31 -10.87
N GLU A 392 -5.61 4.39 -10.68
CA GLU A 392 -4.74 4.34 -9.51
C GLU A 392 -3.43 5.10 -9.72
N GLU A 393 -3.25 6.14 -8.93
CA GLU A 393 -2.03 6.93 -8.93
C GLU A 393 -0.89 6.20 -8.19
N ILE A 394 0.23 6.02 -8.89
CA ILE A 394 1.47 5.39 -8.41
C ILE A 394 2.63 6.38 -8.51
N MET A 395 3.60 6.30 -7.60
CA MET A 395 4.81 7.12 -7.63
C MET A 395 5.90 6.51 -8.48
#